data_AF-A0A9P7D752-F1
#
_entry.id   AF-A0A9P7D752-F1
#
_cell.length_a   1.000
_cell.length_b   1.000
_cell.length_c   1.000
_cell.angle_alpha   90.00
_cell.angle_beta   90.00
_cell.angle_gamma   90.00
#
_symmetry.space_group_name_H-M   'P 1'
#
loop_
_entity.id
_entity.type
_entity.pdbx_description
1 polymer ?
#
loop_
_entity_poly.entity_id
_entity_poly.type
_entity_poly.pdbx_seq_one_letter_code
_entity_poly.pdbx_strand_id
1 'polypeptide(L)'
;MTCVRACDWTDQPCGLFVEMNKARVAHHLLYWHGVKSTDTTSCKFENCSRPEAMLSLGRHIESVHYTTSYECSYCGKRWSRSDSLDRHQDKCEPLLASKARAKKGRSQFSLQDSKKLVYGYIVPARNA
;
A
#
# COMPACT_ATOMS: atom_id res chain seq x y z
N MET A 1 -6.98 9.35 -8.06
CA MET A 1 -6.91 9.83 -6.66
C MET A 1 -5.69 9.18 -6.03
N THR A 2 -4.79 9.95 -5.44
CA THR A 2 -3.60 9.43 -4.77
C THR A 2 -3.64 9.81 -3.29
N CYS A 3 -3.22 8.88 -2.42
CA CYS A 3 -3.06 9.17 -0.99
C CYS A 3 -1.65 9.71 -0.75
N VAL A 4 -1.55 10.83 -0.05
CA VAL A 4 -0.28 11.42 0.38
C VAL A 4 -0.18 11.42 1.91
N ARG A 5 1.04 11.36 2.44
CA ARG A 5 1.32 11.46 3.89
C ARG A 5 2.58 12.25 4.18
N ALA A 6 2.62 12.92 5.31
CA ALA A 6 3.82 13.58 5.81
C ALA A 6 4.91 12.54 6.11
N CYS A 7 6.16 12.90 5.80
CA CYS A 7 7.33 12.10 6.15
C CYS A 7 7.81 12.45 7.57
N ASP A 8 7.77 11.47 8.47
CA ASP A 8 8.19 11.57 9.87
C ASP A 8 9.58 10.93 10.10
N TRP A 9 10.45 11.00 9.09
CA TRP A 9 11.81 10.48 9.19
C TRP A 9 12.66 11.34 10.14
N THR A 10 13.33 10.73 11.11
CA THR A 10 13.93 11.43 12.28
C THR A 10 15.22 12.21 12.01
N ASP A 11 15.81 12.09 10.81
CA ASP A 11 17.15 12.66 10.50
C ASP A 11 17.18 14.20 10.46
N GLN A 12 16.05 14.84 10.14
CA GLN A 12 15.78 16.29 10.11
C GLN A 12 14.30 16.44 9.77
N PRO A 13 13.55 17.47 10.22
CA PRO A 13 12.13 17.55 9.93
C PRO A 13 11.93 17.71 8.42
N CYS A 14 11.68 16.58 7.75
CA CYS A 14 11.45 16.54 6.32
C CYS A 14 10.18 17.34 6.02
N GLY A 15 9.09 17.04 6.73
CA GLY A 15 7.81 17.76 6.62
C GLY A 15 7.14 17.66 5.25
N LEU A 16 7.72 16.92 4.30
CA LEU A 16 7.19 16.77 2.95
C LEU A 16 6.09 15.71 2.90
N PHE A 17 5.11 15.96 2.04
CA PHE A 17 4.08 14.97 1.73
C PHE A 17 4.53 14.05 0.60
N VAL A 18 4.54 12.76 0.87
CA VAL A 18 4.95 11.71 -0.06
C VAL A 18 3.73 10.93 -0.54
N GLU A 19 3.62 10.76 -1.86
CA GLU A 19 2.64 9.85 -2.46
C GLU A 19 2.93 8.40 -2.04
N MET A 20 1.90 7.70 -1.56
CA MET A 20 2.04 6.37 -0.98
C MET A 20 2.16 5.25 -2.04
N ASN A 21 3.24 5.30 -2.80
CA ASN A 21 3.63 4.32 -3.80
C ASN A 21 5.10 3.95 -3.59
N LYS A 22 5.45 2.66 -3.70
CA LYS A 22 6.82 2.15 -3.59
C LYS A 22 7.85 2.99 -4.35
N ALA A 23 7.58 3.36 -5.61
CA ALA A 23 8.51 4.14 -6.43
C ALA A 23 8.69 5.56 -5.91
N ARG A 24 7.60 6.19 -5.46
CA ARG A 24 7.61 7.56 -4.90
C ARG A 24 8.31 7.61 -3.54
N VAL A 25 8.06 6.63 -2.68
CA VAL A 25 8.75 6.49 -1.39
C VAL A 25 10.23 6.22 -1.61
N ALA A 26 10.61 5.30 -2.50
CA ALA A 26 12.02 5.04 -2.82
C ALA A 26 12.73 6.29 -3.35
N HIS A 27 12.11 7.00 -4.30
CA HIS A 27 12.65 8.25 -4.83
C HIS A 27 12.79 9.31 -3.75
N HIS A 28 11.79 9.45 -2.88
CA HIS A 28 11.84 10.37 -1.75
C HIS A 28 13.01 10.07 -0.81
N LEU A 29 13.15 8.82 -0.39
CA LEU A 29 14.24 8.38 0.49
C LEU A 29 15.63 8.58 -0.15
N LEU A 30 15.76 8.38 -1.47
CA LEU A 30 17.01 8.64 -2.18
C LEU A 30 17.39 10.12 -2.20
N TYR A 31 16.48 11.00 -2.64
CA TYR A 31 16.81 12.40 -2.87
C TYR A 31 16.84 13.24 -1.59
N TRP A 32 15.99 12.93 -0.61
CA TRP A 32 15.86 13.71 0.62
C TRP A 32 16.62 13.11 1.80
N HIS A 33 16.80 11.79 1.82
CA HIS A 33 17.47 11.09 2.92
C HIS A 33 18.75 10.36 2.49
N GLY A 34 19.13 10.43 1.21
CA GLY A 34 20.37 9.84 0.69
C GLY A 34 20.38 8.31 0.68
N VAL A 35 19.24 7.64 0.90
CA VAL A 35 19.16 6.17 0.97
C VAL A 35 19.12 5.59 -0.44
N LYS A 36 20.15 4.85 -0.85
CA LYS A 36 20.24 4.26 -2.19
C LYS A 36 19.55 2.90 -2.26
N SER A 37 19.20 2.47 -3.46
CA SER A 37 18.50 1.21 -3.71
C SER A 37 19.28 -0.05 -3.32
N THR A 38 20.60 0.06 -3.33
CA THR A 38 21.54 -0.98 -2.89
C THR A 38 21.74 -0.99 -1.38
N ASP A 39 21.31 0.05 -0.67
CA ASP A 39 21.61 0.21 0.74
C ASP A 39 20.68 -0.67 1.57
N THR A 40 21.26 -1.24 2.62
CA THR A 40 20.51 -1.80 3.74
C THR A 40 20.58 -0.77 4.86
N THR A 41 19.44 -0.22 5.23
CA THR A 41 19.35 0.81 6.27
C THR A 41 18.30 0.40 7.30
N SER A 42 18.44 0.89 8.53
CA SER A 42 17.38 0.77 9.52
C SER A 42 16.28 1.79 9.23
N CYS A 43 15.04 1.39 9.46
CA CYS A 43 13.93 2.34 9.50
C CYS A 43 14.19 3.33 10.64
N LYS A 44 14.12 4.63 10.33
CA LYS A 44 14.34 5.72 11.29
C LYS A 44 13.06 6.49 11.62
N PHE A 45 11.90 5.87 11.44
CA PHE A 45 10.66 6.41 12.01
C PHE A 45 10.69 6.32 13.53
N GLU A 46 9.93 7.18 14.20
CA GLU A 46 9.70 7.15 15.64
C GLU A 46 9.37 5.72 16.13
N ASN A 47 10.11 5.26 17.14
CA ASN A 47 10.00 3.91 17.72
C ASN A 47 10.19 2.75 16.72
N CYS A 48 10.91 2.97 15.62
CA CYS A 48 11.31 1.93 14.68
C CYS A 48 12.83 1.84 14.56
N SER A 49 13.34 0.61 14.43
CA SER A 49 14.76 0.37 14.15
C SER A 49 14.96 -0.93 13.35
N ARG A 50 13.95 -1.34 12.57
CA ARG A 50 14.04 -2.55 11.77
C ARG A 50 15.04 -2.37 10.62
N PRO A 51 16.08 -3.23 10.50
CA PRO A 51 16.96 -3.23 9.34
C PRO A 51 16.20 -3.82 8.14
N GLU A 52 16.13 -3.07 7.06
CA GLU A 52 15.47 -3.47 5.83
C GLU A 52 16.31 -3.05 4.63
N ALA A 53 16.34 -3.87 3.58
CA ALA A 53 16.85 -3.42 2.29
C ALA A 53 15.94 -2.31 1.74
N MET A 54 16.48 -1.31 1.04
CA MET A 54 15.68 -0.19 0.52
C MET A 54 14.47 -0.65 -0.33
N LEU A 55 14.62 -1.77 -1.06
CA LEU A 55 13.55 -2.40 -1.85
C LEU A 55 12.34 -2.84 -1.01
N SER A 56 12.56 -3.19 0.26
CA SER A 56 11.55 -3.62 1.24
C SER A 56 11.10 -2.47 2.14
N LEU A 57 11.97 -1.48 2.37
CA LEU A 57 11.73 -0.34 3.26
C LEU A 57 10.48 0.45 2.88
N GLY A 58 10.25 0.73 1.60
CA GLY A 58 9.03 1.43 1.17
C GLY A 58 7.73 0.70 1.55
N ARG A 59 7.76 -0.64 1.50
CA ARG A 59 6.62 -1.47 1.93
C ARG A 59 6.51 -1.57 3.44
N HIS A 60 7.65 -1.68 4.14
CA HIS A 60 7.69 -1.64 5.60
C HIS A 60 6.99 -0.38 6.10
N ILE A 61 7.37 0.79 5.56
CA ILE A 61 6.78 2.09 5.88
C ILE A 61 5.27 2.08 5.61
N GLU A 62 4.83 1.62 4.43
CA GLU A 62 3.41 1.57 4.04
C GLU A 62 2.54 0.74 5.02
N SER A 63 3.05 -0.40 5.48
CA SER A 63 2.30 -1.32 6.35
C SER A 63 2.40 -1.01 7.85
N VAL A 64 3.57 -0.58 8.32
CA VAL A 64 3.88 -0.43 9.76
C VAL A 64 3.56 0.98 10.24
N HIS A 65 4.14 1.99 9.60
CA HIS A 65 3.96 3.39 10.02
C HIS A 65 2.65 3.98 9.53
N TYR A 66 2.16 3.43 8.43
CA TYR A 66 1.04 3.99 7.71
C TYR A 66 -0.20 3.09 7.69
N THR A 67 -0.13 1.93 8.35
CA THR A 67 -1.26 1.01 8.61
C THR A 67 -2.13 0.72 7.39
N THR A 68 -1.53 0.77 6.20
CA THR A 68 -2.25 0.56 4.95
C THR A 68 -2.69 -0.90 4.90
N SER A 69 -3.98 -1.11 4.61
CA SER A 69 -4.56 -2.45 4.55
C SER A 69 -5.42 -2.61 3.31
N TYR A 70 -5.67 -3.86 2.97
CA TYR A 70 -6.49 -4.27 1.84
C TYR A 70 -7.67 -5.04 2.41
N GLU A 71 -8.88 -4.64 2.05
CA GLU A 71 -10.11 -5.27 2.50
C GLU A 71 -10.76 -6.02 1.34
N CYS A 72 -11.20 -7.25 1.61
CA CYS A 72 -12.00 -8.01 0.66
C CYS A 72 -13.42 -7.46 0.64
N SER A 73 -13.87 -6.99 -0.53
CA SER A 73 -15.22 -6.45 -0.69
C SER A 73 -16.34 -7.47 -0.43
N TYR A 74 -16.02 -8.77 -0.38
CA TYR A 74 -16.99 -9.84 -0.23
C TYR A 74 -17.14 -10.36 1.19
N CYS A 75 -16.05 -10.51 1.93
CA CYS A 75 -16.07 -11.04 3.29
C CYS A 75 -15.62 -10.03 4.35
N GLY A 76 -15.15 -8.84 3.95
CA GLY A 76 -14.71 -7.77 4.86
C GLY A 76 -13.39 -8.07 5.61
N LYS A 77 -12.76 -9.22 5.36
CA LYS A 77 -11.48 -9.55 6.00
C LYS A 77 -10.39 -8.60 5.49
N ARG A 78 -9.36 -8.37 6.31
CA ARG A 78 -8.29 -7.39 6.06
C ARG A 78 -6.93 -8.04 5.98
N TRP A 79 -6.09 -7.56 5.07
CA TRP A 79 -4.70 -8.00 4.88
C TRP A 79 -3.78 -6.78 4.84
N SER A 80 -2.53 -6.98 5.28
CA SER A 80 -1.49 -5.94 5.18
C SER A 80 -0.87 -5.82 3.78
N ARG A 81 -1.23 -6.71 2.83
CA ARG A 81 -0.65 -6.76 1.47
C ARG A 81 -1.71 -7.10 0.42
N SER A 82 -1.51 -6.61 -0.79
CA SER A 82 -2.38 -6.88 -1.94
C SER A 82 -2.33 -8.34 -2.39
N ASP A 83 -1.14 -8.91 -2.57
CA ASP A 83 -0.95 -10.31 -3.00
C ASP A 83 -1.56 -11.33 -2.02
N SER A 84 -1.61 -10.98 -0.74
CA SER A 84 -2.26 -11.78 0.29
C SER A 84 -3.78 -11.74 0.18
N LEU A 85 -4.34 -10.60 -0.21
CA LEU A 85 -5.76 -10.46 -0.53
C LEU A 85 -6.10 -11.19 -1.84
N ASP A 86 -5.28 -11.04 -2.89
CA ASP A 86 -5.51 -11.70 -4.19
C ASP A 86 -5.62 -13.22 -4.02
N ARG A 87 -4.66 -13.82 -3.31
CA ARG A 87 -4.69 -15.26 -2.98
C ARG A 87 -5.90 -15.65 -2.12
N HIS A 88 -6.41 -14.73 -1.30
CA HIS A 88 -7.63 -14.99 -0.53
C HIS A 88 -8.86 -14.96 -1.43
N GLN A 89 -8.97 -14.00 -2.36
CA GLN A 89 -10.14 -13.83 -3.21
C GLN A 89 -10.45 -15.10 -4.02
N ASP A 90 -9.43 -15.80 -4.49
CA ASP A 90 -9.58 -17.09 -5.18
C ASP A 90 -10.37 -18.14 -4.38
N LYS A 91 -10.33 -18.06 -3.05
CA LYS A 91 -10.96 -19.00 -2.11
C LYS A 91 -11.99 -18.36 -1.19
N CYS A 92 -12.40 -17.14 -1.48
CA CYS A 92 -13.32 -16.40 -0.63
C CYS A 92 -14.74 -16.94 -0.80
N GLU A 93 -15.30 -17.62 0.22
CA GLU A 93 -16.60 -18.29 0.11
C GLU A 93 -17.74 -17.35 -0.35
N PRO A 94 -17.90 -16.12 0.19
CA PRO A 94 -18.93 -15.20 -0.31
C PRO A 94 -18.75 -14.81 -1.79
N LEU A 95 -17.51 -14.78 -2.29
CA LEU A 95 -17.19 -14.53 -3.70
C LEU A 95 -17.47 -15.76 -4.56
N LEU A 96 -17.14 -16.96 -4.08
CA LEU A 96 -17.45 -18.21 -4.79
C LEU A 96 -18.97 -18.36 -4.94
N ALA A 97 -19.73 -18.03 -3.88
CA ALA A 97 -21.18 -17.99 -3.91
C ALA A 97 -21.73 -16.94 -4.90
N SER A 98 -21.12 -15.75 -5.00
CA SER A 98 -21.52 -14.72 -5.97
C SER A 98 -21.20 -15.12 -7.42
N LYS A 99 -20.01 -15.69 -7.68
CA LYS A 99 -19.61 -16.21 -9.00
C LYS A 99 -20.52 -17.36 -9.46
N ALA A 100 -20.96 -18.23 -8.55
CA ALA A 100 -21.91 -19.30 -8.87
C ALA A 100 -23.26 -18.76 -9.38
N ARG A 101 -23.72 -17.62 -8.85
CA ARG A 101 -24.95 -16.95 -9.30
C ARG A 101 -24.79 -16.23 -10.64
N ALA A 102 -23.57 -15.78 -10.98
CA ALA A 102 -23.28 -14.97 -12.18
C ALA A 102 -23.15 -15.76 -13.49
N LYS A 103 -23.10 -17.11 -13.45
CA LYS A 103 -22.92 -17.96 -14.65
C LYS A 103 -24.10 -17.97 -15.66
N LYS A 104 -25.10 -17.09 -15.51
CA LYS A 104 -26.23 -16.94 -16.46
C LYS A 104 -26.10 -15.78 -17.47
N GLY A 105 -25.03 -14.98 -17.43
CA GLY A 105 -24.84 -13.86 -18.37
C GLY A 105 -23.39 -13.72 -18.84
N ARG A 106 -23.18 -13.76 -20.16
CA ARG A 106 -21.87 -13.56 -20.79
C ARG A 106 -21.58 -12.05 -20.87
N SER A 107 -20.81 -11.52 -19.92
CA SER A 107 -20.09 -10.26 -20.13
C SER A 107 -18.87 -10.17 -19.22
N GLN A 108 -17.78 -9.70 -19.81
CA GLN A 108 -16.48 -9.42 -19.23
C GLN A 108 -16.60 -8.58 -17.95
N PHE A 109 -16.58 -9.23 -16.78
CA PHE A 109 -16.71 -8.56 -15.49
C PHE A 109 -15.31 -8.09 -15.05
N SER A 110 -15.04 -6.79 -15.15
CA SER A 110 -13.87 -6.18 -14.50
C SER A 110 -14.20 -5.99 -13.03
N LEU A 111 -13.79 -6.96 -12.23
CA LEU A 111 -14.12 -7.04 -10.82
C LEU A 111 -13.14 -6.18 -10.00
N GLN A 112 -13.59 -4.99 -9.58
CA GLN A 112 -12.91 -4.19 -8.54
C GLN A 112 -13.16 -4.84 -7.17
N ASP A 113 -12.45 -5.95 -6.91
CA ASP A 113 -12.73 -6.85 -5.77
C ASP A 113 -12.04 -6.47 -4.46
N SER A 114 -11.18 -5.45 -4.50
CA SER A 114 -10.35 -5.04 -3.38
C SER A 114 -10.50 -3.55 -3.07
N LYS A 115 -10.76 -3.24 -1.80
CA LYS A 115 -10.72 -1.87 -1.30
C LYS A 115 -9.38 -1.66 -0.61
N LYS A 116 -8.52 -0.82 -1.20
CA LYS A 116 -7.31 -0.36 -0.51
C LYS A 116 -7.72 0.68 0.54
N LEU A 117 -7.52 0.35 1.80
CA LEU A 117 -7.75 1.23 2.94
C LEU A 117 -6.46 2.00 3.21
N VAL A 118 -6.49 3.28 2.88
CA VAL A 118 -5.43 4.25 3.11
C VAL A 118 -5.89 5.26 4.16
N TYR A 119 -4.98 5.63 5.05
CA TYR A 119 -5.23 6.59 6.14
C TYR A 119 -4.39 7.84 5.94
N GLY A 120 -4.88 8.87 5.26
CA GLY A 120 -4.12 10.07 4.94
C GLY A 120 -4.93 11.07 4.11
N TYR A 121 -4.25 12.01 3.48
CA TYR A 121 -4.92 13.01 2.65
C TYR A 121 -5.13 12.47 1.24
N ILE A 122 -6.34 12.63 0.71
CA ILE A 122 -6.70 12.26 -0.66
C ILE A 122 -6.51 13.49 -1.54
N VAL A 123 -5.63 13.38 -2.53
CA VAL A 123 -5.43 14.43 -3.52
C VAL A 123 -6.06 13.98 -4.85
N PRO A 124 -6.88 14.82 -5.51
CA PRO A 124 -7.32 14.54 -6.87
C PRO A 124 -6.09 14.31 -7.76
N ALA A 125 -6.14 13.28 -8.61
CA ALA A 125 -5.06 13.09 -9.57
C ALA A 125 -5.07 14.32 -10.49
N ARG A 126 -3.98 15.07 -10.52
CA ARG A 126 -3.82 16.14 -11.51
C ARG A 126 -3.70 15.43 -12.86
N ASN A 127 -4.71 15.57 -13.71
CA ASN A 127 -4.56 15.19 -15.11
C ASN A 127 -3.54 16.18 -15.70
N ALA A 128 -2.34 15.68 -15.97
CA ALA A 128 -1.35 16.36 -16.81
C ALA A 128 -1.56 15.92 -18.25
#